data_AF-A0A7J8V4H1-F1
#
_entry.id   AF-A0A7J8V4H1-F1
#
_cell.length_a   1.000
_cell.length_b   1.000
_cell.length_c   1.000
_cell.angle_alpha   90.00
_cell.angle_beta   90.00
_cell.angle_gamma   90.00
#
_symmetry.space_group_name_H-M   'P 1'
#
loop_
_entity.id
_entity.type
_entity.pdbx_description
1 polymer ?
#
loop_
_entity_poly.entity_id
_entity_poly.type
_entity_poly.pdbx_seq_one_letter_code
_entity_poly.pdbx_strand_id
1 'polypeptide(L)'
;MVFSPPVFTAIFAAISAARPRADVAYCIYALARRLSRTHNWAVALKTLIVIHRALREVDPTFHEEVINYGRSRRHMLNMSHFRDDSSPTAWDCSAWVRNYASFLEERLECFRVLKYDIEMEGHRTKDLDTAEVVEHLPALQQLLFRVLGCQVSTQFLLCST
;
A
#
# COMPACT_ATOMS: atom_id res chain seq x y z
N MET A 1 -4.16 20.70 4.26
CA MET A 1 -5.32 19.85 3.93
C MET A 1 -5.17 18.48 4.62
N VAL A 2 -5.29 18.49 5.95
CA VAL A 2 -5.01 17.32 6.79
C VAL A 2 -6.30 16.50 6.89
N PHE A 3 -6.33 15.43 6.11
CA PHE A 3 -7.07 14.19 6.33
C PHE A 3 -7.77 14.10 7.71
N SER A 4 -9.05 14.45 7.76
CA SER A 4 -9.81 14.40 9.01
C SER A 4 -10.04 12.94 9.45
N PRO A 5 -9.85 12.61 10.75
CA PRO A 5 -10.07 11.27 11.30
C PRO A 5 -11.44 10.62 11.00
N PRO A 6 -12.59 11.32 10.94
CA PRO A 6 -13.89 10.67 10.73
C PRO A 6 -14.12 10.07 9.34
N VAL A 7 -13.33 10.44 8.32
CA VAL A 7 -13.49 9.88 6.97
C VAL A 7 -12.88 8.47 6.89
N PHE A 8 -11.78 8.25 7.60
CA PHE A 8 -11.11 6.94 7.61
C PHE A 8 -11.91 5.90 8.39
N THR A 9 -12.53 6.29 9.50
CA THR A 9 -13.35 5.37 10.30
C THR A 9 -14.53 4.82 9.50
N ALA A 10 -15.19 5.65 8.68
CA ALA A 10 -16.27 5.19 7.82
C ALA A 10 -15.79 4.22 6.72
N ILE A 11 -14.64 4.52 6.09
CA ILE A 11 -14.04 3.63 5.08
C ILE A 11 -13.64 2.29 5.71
N PHE A 12 -13.01 2.31 6.88
CA PHE A 12 -12.54 1.10 7.56
C PHE A 12 -13.69 0.24 8.09
N ALA A 13 -14.77 0.87 8.55
CA ALA A 13 -16.00 0.17 8.91
C ALA A 13 -16.69 -0.50 7.70
N ALA A 14 -16.45 -0.04 6.48
CA ALA A 14 -17.00 -0.61 5.25
C ALA A 14 -16.17 -1.78 4.70
N ILE A 15 -14.92 -1.94 5.14
CA ILE A 15 -14.00 -3.00 4.67
C ILE A 15 -13.58 -3.99 5.77
N SER A 16 -14.22 -3.93 6.94
CA SER A 16 -13.93 -4.83 8.07
C SER A 16 -14.45 -6.25 7.84
N ALA A 17 -13.88 -7.22 8.54
CA ALA A 17 -14.33 -8.61 8.55
C ALA A 17 -15.82 -8.83 8.88
N ALA A 18 -16.46 -7.86 9.53
CA ALA A 18 -17.90 -7.91 9.83
C ALA A 18 -18.79 -7.67 8.59
N ARG A 19 -18.20 -7.30 7.44
CA ARG A 19 -18.93 -7.01 6.20
C ARG A 19 -18.97 -8.21 5.25
N PRO A 20 -20.01 -8.32 4.40
CA PRO A 20 -20.03 -9.29 3.32
C PRO A 20 -18.78 -9.18 2.43
N ARG A 21 -18.21 -10.32 2.04
CA ARG A 21 -17.01 -10.38 1.19
C ARG A 21 -17.20 -9.66 -0.15
N ALA A 22 -18.43 -9.63 -0.67
CA ALA A 22 -18.79 -8.88 -1.87
C ALA A 22 -18.62 -7.36 -1.69
N ASP A 23 -18.93 -6.80 -0.51
CA ASP A 23 -18.78 -5.37 -0.23
C ASP A 23 -17.30 -4.99 -0.14
N VAL A 24 -16.49 -5.83 0.54
CA VAL A 24 -15.03 -5.65 0.62
C VAL A 24 -14.42 -5.68 -0.77
N ALA A 25 -14.78 -6.68 -1.59
CA ALA A 25 -14.31 -6.80 -2.97
C ALA A 25 -14.73 -5.60 -3.83
N TYR A 26 -15.94 -5.06 -3.63
CA TYR A 26 -16.40 -3.85 -4.30
C TYR A 26 -15.58 -2.62 -3.91
N CYS A 27 -15.26 -2.45 -2.61
CA CYS A 27 -14.40 -1.37 -2.14
C CYS A 27 -12.98 -1.47 -2.73
N ILE A 28 -12.38 -2.65 -2.75
CA ILE A 28 -11.07 -2.91 -3.36
C ILE A 28 -11.12 -2.55 -4.85
N TYR A 29 -12.15 -3.01 -5.57
CA TYR A 29 -12.35 -2.68 -6.98
C TYR A 29 -12.50 -1.17 -7.22
N ALA A 30 -13.25 -0.46 -6.37
CA ALA A 30 -13.44 0.98 -6.48
C ALA A 30 -12.13 1.74 -6.29
N LEU A 31 -11.30 1.34 -5.32
CA LEU A 31 -9.96 1.90 -5.08
C LEU A 31 -9.03 1.64 -6.27
N ALA A 32 -8.97 0.39 -6.74
CA ALA A 32 -8.17 -0.01 -7.91
C ALA A 32 -8.56 0.79 -9.16
N ARG A 33 -9.86 0.96 -9.41
CA ARG A 33 -10.39 1.74 -10.54
C ARG A 33 -10.06 3.23 -10.42
N ARG A 34 -9.98 3.76 -9.20
CA ARG A 34 -9.59 5.16 -8.98
C ARG A 34 -8.11 5.37 -9.30
N LEU A 35 -7.24 4.44 -8.92
CA LEU A 35 -5.81 4.48 -9.25
C LEU A 35 -5.58 4.38 -10.76
N SER A 36 -6.32 3.51 -11.47
CA SER A 36 -6.10 3.31 -12.91
C SER A 36 -6.58 4.45 -13.81
N ARG A 37 -7.48 5.32 -13.31
CA ARG A 37 -8.07 6.43 -14.08
C ARG A 37 -7.51 7.80 -13.72
N THR A 38 -6.80 7.92 -12.61
CA THR A 38 -6.28 9.22 -12.17
C THR A 38 -4.99 9.55 -12.90
N HIS A 39 -4.88 10.79 -13.38
CA HIS A 39 -3.62 11.39 -13.81
C HIS A 39 -3.09 12.43 -12.80
N ASN A 40 -3.84 12.66 -11.72
CA ASN A 40 -3.48 13.62 -10.67
C ASN A 40 -2.70 12.93 -9.55
N TRP A 41 -1.48 13.41 -9.26
CA TRP A 41 -0.60 12.81 -8.25
C TRP A 41 -1.21 12.85 -6.85
N ALA A 42 -1.93 13.93 -6.49
CA ALA A 42 -2.53 14.07 -5.17
C ALA A 42 -3.70 13.08 -4.97
N VAL A 43 -4.47 12.81 -6.02
CA VAL A 43 -5.54 11.78 -5.98
C VAL A 43 -4.96 10.38 -5.85
N ALA A 44 -3.91 10.07 -6.63
CA ALA A 44 -3.19 8.80 -6.53
C ALA A 44 -2.63 8.60 -5.13
N LEU A 45 -1.92 9.60 -4.62
CA LEU A 45 -1.34 9.62 -3.27
C LEU A 45 -2.39 9.40 -2.19
N LYS A 46 -3.48 10.18 -2.20
CA LYS A 46 -4.58 10.03 -1.23
C LYS A 46 -5.16 8.62 -1.24
N THR A 47 -5.27 8.02 -2.43
CA THR A 47 -5.81 6.67 -2.57
C THR A 47 -4.83 5.62 -2.04
N LEU A 48 -3.54 5.75 -2.32
CA LEU A 48 -2.50 4.89 -1.74
C LEU A 48 -2.44 5.00 -0.21
N ILE A 49 -2.57 6.20 0.35
CA ILE A 49 -2.62 6.40 1.81
C ILE A 49 -3.84 5.68 2.42
N VAL A 50 -5.00 5.73 1.77
CA VAL A 50 -6.18 4.97 2.22
C VAL A 50 -5.91 3.47 2.22
N ILE A 51 -5.30 2.95 1.15
CA ILE A 51 -4.93 1.52 1.06
C ILE A 51 -3.93 1.16 2.15
N HIS A 52 -2.88 1.95 2.33
CA HIS A 52 -1.88 1.70 3.36
C HIS A 52 -2.49 1.66 4.76
N ARG A 53 -3.32 2.66 5.10
CA ARG A 53 -3.98 2.68 6.40
C ARG A 53 -4.97 1.53 6.56
N ALA A 54 -5.67 1.12 5.50
CA ALA A 54 -6.50 -0.08 5.54
C ALA A 54 -5.68 -1.34 5.82
N LEU A 55 -4.52 -1.50 5.18
CA LEU A 55 -3.60 -2.61 5.48
C LEU A 55 -3.10 -2.56 6.94
N ARG A 56 -2.92 -1.38 7.54
CA ARG A 56 -2.42 -1.27 8.91
C ARG A 56 -3.49 -1.41 10.00
N GLU A 57 -4.71 -0.93 9.73
CA GLU A 57 -5.76 -0.75 10.74
C GLU A 57 -6.93 -1.75 10.60
N VAL A 58 -7.06 -2.43 9.47
CA VAL A 58 -8.09 -3.46 9.23
C VAL A 58 -7.55 -4.83 9.60
N ASP A 59 -8.45 -5.78 9.85
CA ASP A 59 -8.08 -7.15 10.16
C ASP A 59 -7.28 -7.84 9.02
N PRO A 60 -6.49 -8.88 9.34
CA PRO A 60 -5.63 -9.56 8.38
C PRO A 60 -6.37 -10.11 7.15
N THR A 61 -7.67 -10.40 7.23
CA THR A 61 -8.41 -10.94 6.09
C THR A 61 -8.53 -9.93 4.94
N PHE A 62 -8.40 -8.63 5.22
CA PHE A 62 -8.34 -7.61 4.16
C PHE A 62 -7.07 -7.76 3.29
N HIS A 63 -5.93 -8.14 3.87
CA HIS A 63 -4.71 -8.39 3.09
C HIS A 63 -4.91 -9.50 2.09
N GLU A 64 -5.56 -10.59 2.50
CA GLU A 64 -5.85 -11.73 1.64
C GLU A 64 -6.78 -11.36 0.48
N GLU A 65 -7.82 -10.57 0.73
CA GLU A 65 -8.71 -10.06 -0.32
C GLU A 65 -7.95 -9.20 -1.34
N VAL A 66 -7.05 -8.32 -0.87
CA VAL A 66 -6.22 -7.48 -1.74
C VAL A 66 -5.25 -8.33 -2.56
N ILE A 67 -4.60 -9.33 -1.97
CA ILE A 67 -3.71 -10.27 -2.67
C ILE A 67 -4.49 -11.07 -3.73
N ASN A 68 -5.67 -11.59 -3.38
CA ASN A 68 -6.53 -12.34 -4.29
C ASN A 68 -7.00 -11.47 -5.46
N TYR A 69 -7.35 -10.21 -5.19
CA TYR A 69 -7.67 -9.24 -6.23
C TYR A 69 -6.47 -9.00 -7.16
N GLY A 70 -5.27 -8.78 -6.61
CA GLY A 70 -4.04 -8.54 -7.37
C GLY A 70 -3.64 -9.71 -8.29
N ARG A 71 -3.85 -10.96 -7.85
CA ARG A 71 -3.60 -12.16 -8.67
C ARG A 71 -4.55 -12.28 -9.86
N SER A 72 -5.82 -11.91 -9.69
CA SER A 72 -6.85 -12.04 -10.73
C SER A 72 -6.85 -10.89 -11.73
N ARG A 73 -6.45 -9.68 -11.31
CA ARG A 73 -6.49 -8.47 -12.11
C ARG A 73 -5.20 -7.69 -11.95
N ARG A 74 -4.29 -7.87 -12.92
CA ARG A 74 -3.05 -7.10 -13.16
C ARG A 74 -2.72 -6.13 -12.03
N HIS A 75 -2.01 -6.63 -11.01
CA HIS A 75 -1.31 -5.85 -9.99
C HIS A 75 -1.98 -4.52 -9.64
N MET A 76 -2.96 -4.54 -8.71
CA MET A 76 -3.75 -3.38 -8.28
C MET A 76 -2.91 -2.10 -8.05
N LEU A 77 -1.67 -2.27 -7.60
CA LEU A 77 -0.74 -1.20 -7.21
C LEU A 77 0.38 -0.96 -8.24
N ASN A 78 0.37 -1.63 -9.39
CA ASN A 78 1.38 -1.39 -10.43
C ASN A 78 1.13 -0.04 -11.09
N MET A 79 1.81 0.97 -10.57
CA MET A 79 1.80 2.34 -11.07
C MET A 79 3.12 2.72 -11.75
N SER A 80 3.93 1.77 -12.21
CA SER A 80 5.25 2.04 -12.84
C SER A 80 5.24 3.11 -13.94
N HIS A 81 4.14 3.23 -14.67
CA HIS A 81 3.93 4.21 -15.74
C HIS A 81 3.15 5.47 -15.31
N PHE A 82 2.78 5.59 -14.05
CA PHE A 82 2.05 6.76 -13.55
C PHE A 82 2.89 8.02 -13.67
N ARG A 83 2.28 9.06 -14.27
CA ARG A 83 2.90 10.37 -14.47
C ARG A 83 1.82 11.44 -14.50
N ASP A 84 2.03 12.48 -13.71
CA ASP A 84 1.27 13.73 -13.73
C ASP A 84 2.14 14.80 -14.37
N ASP A 85 1.73 15.28 -15.54
CA ASP A 85 2.44 16.30 -16.32
C ASP A 85 1.91 17.72 -16.09
N SER A 86 1.09 17.94 -15.06
CA SER A 86 0.45 19.23 -14.79
C SER A 86 1.45 20.33 -14.36
N SER A 87 2.57 19.97 -13.73
CA SER A 87 3.63 20.91 -13.32
C SER A 87 4.98 20.21 -13.18
N PRO A 88 6.11 20.94 -13.21
CA PRO A 88 7.43 20.36 -12.91
C PRO A 88 7.49 19.69 -11.54
N THR A 89 6.85 20.29 -10.52
CA THR A 89 6.75 19.69 -9.18
C THR A 89 5.93 18.39 -9.16
N ALA A 90 4.95 18.25 -10.06
CA ALA A 90 4.17 17.03 -10.20
C ALA A 90 5.00 15.85 -10.73
N TRP A 91 6.13 16.08 -11.39
CA TRP A 91 7.05 15.02 -11.82
C TRP A 91 7.70 14.33 -10.63
N ASP A 92 8.21 15.08 -9.67
CA ASP A 92 8.79 14.54 -8.43
C ASP A 92 7.71 13.85 -7.60
N CYS A 93 6.50 14.43 -7.52
CA CYS A 93 5.37 13.79 -6.88
C CYS A 93 4.97 12.47 -7.55
N SER A 94 5.03 12.41 -8.88
CA SER A 94 4.77 11.18 -9.64
C SER A 94 5.83 10.11 -9.36
N ALA A 95 7.11 10.49 -9.29
CA ALA A 95 8.18 9.56 -8.92
C ALA A 95 7.94 8.96 -7.52
N TRP A 96 7.58 9.80 -6.54
CA TRP A 96 7.28 9.31 -5.19
C TRP A 96 6.03 8.45 -5.14
N VAL A 97 4.95 8.81 -5.86
CA VAL A 97 3.73 7.99 -5.96
C VAL A 97 4.06 6.59 -6.50
N ARG A 98 4.96 6.49 -7.49
CA ARG A 98 5.44 5.19 -8.02
C ARG A 98 6.20 4.39 -6.98
N ASN A 99 7.16 5.02 -6.28
CA ASN A 99 7.93 4.36 -5.22
C ASN A 99 7.02 3.87 -4.09
N TYR A 100 6.06 4.70 -3.68
CA TYR A 100 5.12 4.37 -2.62
C TYR A 100 4.17 3.22 -3.01
N ALA A 101 3.72 3.18 -4.26
CA ALA A 101 2.92 2.07 -4.76
C ALA A 101 3.72 0.76 -4.79
N SER A 102 4.98 0.80 -5.25
CA SER A 102 5.88 -0.37 -5.22
C SER A 102 6.19 -0.84 -3.79
N PHE A 103 6.31 0.08 -2.83
CA PHE A 103 6.44 -0.28 -1.42
C PHE A 103 5.21 -1.04 -0.90
N LEU A 104 4.00 -0.55 -1.20
CA LEU A 104 2.77 -1.23 -0.76
C LEU A 104 2.59 -2.59 -1.43
N GLU A 105 2.98 -2.73 -2.70
CA GLU A 105 2.99 -4.01 -3.40
C GLU A 105 3.95 -5.00 -2.72
N GLU A 106 5.16 -4.56 -2.40
CA GLU A 106 6.15 -5.39 -1.71
C GLU A 106 5.73 -5.76 -0.29
N ARG A 107 5.02 -4.86 0.41
CA ARG A 107 4.45 -5.16 1.73
C ARG A 107 3.47 -6.33 1.66
N LEU A 108 2.59 -6.33 0.67
CA LEU A 108 1.62 -7.41 0.46
C LEU A 108 2.31 -8.73 0.09
N GLU A 109 3.38 -8.67 -0.71
CA GLU A 109 4.19 -9.84 -1.04
C GLU A 109 4.93 -10.39 0.18
N CYS A 110 5.47 -9.50 1.02
CA CYS A 110 6.08 -9.88 2.28
C CYS A 110 5.08 -10.57 3.22
N PHE A 111 3.87 -10.03 3.36
CA PHE A 111 2.78 -10.67 4.10
C PHE A 111 2.42 -12.05 3.50
N ARG A 112 2.43 -12.19 2.17
CA ARG A 112 2.16 -13.45 1.47
C ARG A 112 3.19 -14.53 1.83
N VAL A 113 4.47 -14.16 1.96
CA VAL A 113 5.57 -15.08 2.32
C VAL A 113 5.52 -15.40 3.81
N LEU A 114 5.51 -14.38 4.68
CA LEU A 114 5.64 -14.55 6.13
C LEU A 114 4.35 -15.04 6.81
N LYS A 115 3.17 -14.84 6.20
CA LYS A 115 1.84 -15.14 6.77
C LYS A 115 1.45 -14.32 8.00
N TYR A 116 2.24 -13.32 8.38
CA TYR A 116 1.92 -12.36 9.43
C TYR A 116 2.39 -10.95 9.06
N ASP A 117 1.82 -9.93 9.71
CA ASP A 117 2.25 -8.54 9.54
C ASP A 117 3.45 -8.23 10.46
N ILE A 118 4.55 -7.78 9.85
CA ILE A 118 5.83 -7.51 10.54
C ILE A 118 5.72 -6.33 11.52
N GLU A 119 4.91 -5.31 11.22
CA GLU A 119 4.75 -4.15 12.09
C GLU A 119 3.89 -4.48 13.31
N MET A 120 2.92 -5.40 13.16
CA MET A 120 2.08 -5.85 14.26
C MET A 120 2.73 -6.96 15.11
N GLU A 121 3.51 -7.85 14.48
CA GLU A 121 4.06 -9.05 15.13
C GLU A 121 5.59 -9.14 15.04
N GLY A 122 6.30 -8.00 15.10
CA GLY A 122 7.77 -7.92 15.00
C GLY A 122 8.57 -8.65 16.08
N HIS A 123 7.92 -9.30 17.06
CA HIS A 123 8.58 -10.23 17.97
C HIS A 123 8.79 -11.61 17.33
N ARG A 124 7.90 -12.05 16.43
CA ARG A 124 7.98 -13.38 15.79
C ARG A 124 9.22 -13.55 14.92
N THR A 125 9.74 -12.47 14.35
CA THR A 125 10.99 -12.50 13.58
C THR A 125 12.21 -12.88 14.43
N LYS A 126 12.12 -12.84 15.76
CA LYS A 126 13.20 -13.21 16.69
C LYS A 126 13.21 -14.69 17.06
N ASP A 127 12.08 -15.37 16.89
CA ASP A 127 11.87 -16.76 17.31
C ASP A 127 11.89 -17.73 16.12
N LEU A 128 12.24 -17.25 14.92
CA LEU A 128 12.31 -18.06 13.70
C LEU A 128 13.48 -19.04 13.76
N ASP A 129 13.26 -20.26 13.25
CA ASP A 129 14.35 -21.20 13.05
C ASP A 129 15.22 -20.81 11.84
N THR A 130 16.40 -21.44 11.69
CA THR A 130 17.34 -21.10 10.62
C THR A 130 16.74 -21.28 9.22
N ALA A 131 15.86 -22.26 9.01
CA ALA A 131 15.25 -22.52 7.70
C ALA A 131 14.20 -21.44 7.38
N GLU A 132 13.35 -21.10 8.35
CA GLU A 132 12.37 -20.03 8.24
C GLU A 132 13.04 -18.67 8.01
N VAL A 133 14.17 -18.39 8.68
CA VAL A 133 14.95 -17.16 8.43
C VAL A 133 15.41 -17.10 6.98
N VAL A 134 15.97 -18.18 6.44
CA VAL A 134 16.44 -18.21 5.05
C VAL A 134 15.28 -18.03 4.07
N GLU A 135 14.10 -18.57 4.37
CA GLU A 135 12.89 -18.38 3.55
C GLU A 135 12.35 -16.94 3.61
N HIS A 136 12.32 -16.33 4.79
CA HIS A 136 11.77 -14.99 4.99
C HIS A 136 12.70 -13.85 4.56
N LEU A 137 14.02 -14.06 4.64
CA LEU A 137 15.03 -13.02 4.44
C LEU A 137 14.92 -12.29 3.09
N PRO A 138 14.70 -12.96 1.94
CA PRO A 138 14.58 -12.27 0.65
C PRO A 138 13.41 -11.28 0.60
N ALA A 139 12.25 -11.67 1.14
CA ALA A 139 11.06 -10.82 1.17
C ALA A 139 11.27 -9.61 2.10
N LEU A 140 11.90 -9.82 3.25
CA LEU A 140 12.26 -8.75 4.19
C LEU A 140 13.26 -7.76 3.60
N GLN A 141 14.30 -8.28 2.92
CA GLN A 141 15.31 -7.45 2.27
C GLN A 141 14.68 -6.59 1.16
N GLN A 142 13.80 -7.18 0.35
CA GLN A 142 13.14 -6.47 -0.73
C GLN A 142 12.17 -5.40 -0.20
N LEU A 143 11.42 -5.70 0.87
CA LEU A 143 10.59 -4.72 1.56
C LEU A 143 11.41 -3.54 2.08
N LEU A 144 12.53 -3.81 2.76
CA LEU A 144 13.44 -2.78 3.25
C LEU A 144 13.98 -1.91 2.11
N PHE A 145 14.40 -2.52 0.99
CA PHE A 145 14.87 -1.79 -0.18
C PHE A 145 13.80 -0.83 -0.72
N ARG A 146 12.53 -1.26 -0.79
CA ARG A 146 11.41 -0.41 -1.25
C ARG A 146 11.08 0.71 -0.26
N VAL A 147 11.14 0.44 1.05
CA VAL A 147 10.97 1.48 2.09
C VAL A 147 12.03 2.56 1.95
N LEU A 148 13.29 2.17 1.76
CA LEU A 148 14.40 3.12 1.55
C LEU A 148 14.21 3.93 0.25
N GLY A 149 13.64 3.33 -0.79
CA GLY A 149 13.25 4.05 -2.02
C GLY A 149 12.12 5.07 -1.83
N CYS A 150 11.37 5.01 -0.73
CA CYS A 150 10.36 6.00 -0.36
C CYS A 150 10.93 7.20 0.40
N GLN A 151 12.27 7.31 0.54
CA GLN A 151 12.90 8.50 1.10
C GLN A 151 12.36 9.74 0.40
N VAL A 152 11.82 10.65 1.23
CA VAL A 152 11.30 11.93 0.78
C VAL A 152 12.50 12.70 0.23
N SER A 153 12.66 12.73 -1.09
CA SER A 153 13.57 13.67 -1.72
C SER A 153 13.20 15.05 -1.18
N THR A 154 14.18 15.79 -0.66
CA THR A 154 14.04 17.07 0.06
C THR A 154 13.14 18.13 -0.62
N GLN A 155 12.77 17.91 -1.88
CA GLN A 155 11.83 18.68 -2.69
C GLN A 155 10.35 18.51 -2.29
N PHE A 156 9.94 17.39 -1.68
CA PHE A 156 8.56 17.15 -1.25
C PHE A 156 8.12 18.08 -0.10
N LEU A 157 9.06 18.46 0.77
CA LEU A 157 8.81 19.44 1.85
C LEU A 157 8.62 20.85 1.29
N LEU A 158 9.31 21.20 0.20
CA LEU A 158 9.20 22.51 -0.46
C LEU A 158 7.89 22.67 -1.25
N CYS A 159 7.29 21.58 -1.74
CA CYS A 159 5.99 21.63 -2.43
C CYS A 159 4.78 21.61 -1.47
N SER A 160 5.03 21.46 -0.16
CA SER A 160 4.01 21.41 0.90
C SER A 160 3.83 22.73 1.66
N THR A 161 4.64 23.75 1.35
CA THR A 161 4.55 25.15 1.82
C THR A 161 4.01 26.05 0.72
#